data_AF-A0A5D2Q9Z5-F1
#
_entry.id   AF-A0A5D2Q9Z5-F1
#
_cell.length_a   1.000
_cell.length_b   1.000
_cell.length_c   1.000
_cell.angle_alpha   90.00
_cell.angle_beta   90.00
_cell.angle_gamma   90.00
#
_symmetry.space_group_name_H-M   'P 1'
#
loop_
_entity.id
_entity.type
_entity.pdbx_description
1 polymer ?
#
loop_
_entity_poly.entity_id
_entity_poly.type
_entity_poly.pdbx_seq_one_letter_code
_entity_poly.pdbx_strand_id
1 'polypeptide(L)'
;MEGLMQVPYDVTHMKNYQDLLKKISKWMKQDINEDDWITRYFFTGGRMPSANLLLYFQDDVSVVNHWLMNGKHYAKTSEEWLKRMDRSLASIKPIMESTYGKDQAVKWTVYWRTFFIAVAELFGYNNGEEWMVAVFLFKKKKSHHQFSFPPIISLGH
;
A
#
# COMPACT_ATOMS: atom_id res chain seq x y z
N MET A 1 -0.12 41.25 18.45
CA MET A 1 0.63 39.99 18.64
C MET A 1 -0.28 39.11 19.48
N GLU A 2 -0.86 38.02 19.02
CA GLU A 2 -0.30 36.94 18.20
C GLU A 2 -1.33 36.45 17.18
N GLY A 3 -0.88 36.27 15.94
CA GLY A 3 -1.66 35.64 14.89
C GLY A 3 -1.56 34.13 15.00
N LEU A 4 -2.70 33.47 15.17
CA LEU A 4 -2.81 32.02 15.03
C LEU A 4 -2.61 31.67 13.55
N MET A 5 -1.44 31.14 13.25
CA MET A 5 -1.12 30.48 11.98
C MET A 5 -1.96 29.21 11.88
N GLN A 6 -3.15 29.31 11.29
CA GLN A 6 -3.89 28.14 10.83
C GLN A 6 -3.10 27.49 9.69
N VAL A 7 -2.44 26.37 9.97
CA VAL A 7 -1.83 25.53 8.95
C VAL A 7 -2.97 24.84 8.18
N PRO A 8 -3.17 25.11 6.88
CA PRO A 8 -4.23 24.47 6.12
C PRO A 8 -3.74 23.09 5.67
N TYR A 9 -3.88 22.08 6.54
CA TYR A 9 -3.70 20.69 6.13
C TYR A 9 -4.93 20.23 5.32
N ASP A 10 -4.86 20.50 4.02
CA ASP A 10 -5.12 19.56 2.95
C ASP A 10 -6.11 18.38 3.15
N VAL A 11 -7.39 18.67 3.38
CA VAL A 11 -8.46 17.67 3.31
C VAL A 11 -8.90 17.40 1.86
N THR A 12 -8.58 18.31 0.94
CA THR A 12 -9.03 18.28 -0.46
C THR A 12 -8.23 17.28 -1.32
N HIS A 13 -6.96 17.00 -0.99
CA HIS A 13 -6.16 16.02 -1.73
C HIS A 13 -6.48 14.57 -1.34
N MET A 14 -6.95 14.30 -0.11
CA MET A 14 -7.23 12.93 0.35
C MET A 14 -8.41 12.25 -0.38
N LYS A 15 -9.44 13.00 -0.82
CA LYS A 15 -10.62 12.43 -1.49
C LYS A 15 -10.30 11.78 -2.84
N ASN A 16 -9.34 12.33 -3.60
CA ASN A 16 -8.97 11.80 -4.92
C ASN A 16 -8.09 10.53 -4.82
N TYR A 17 -7.23 10.45 -3.82
CA TYR A 17 -6.45 9.23 -3.56
C TYR A 17 -7.35 8.08 -3.14
N GLN A 18 -8.43 8.35 -2.38
CA GLN A 18 -9.39 7.31 -2.03
C GLN A 18 -10.05 6.67 -3.26
N ASP A 19 -10.47 7.46 -4.24
CA ASP A 19 -11.07 6.90 -5.46
C ASP A 19 -10.06 6.14 -6.32
N LEU A 20 -8.82 6.63 -6.43
CA LEU A 20 -7.73 5.92 -7.11
C LEU A 20 -7.41 4.59 -6.40
N LEU A 21 -7.23 4.61 -5.09
CA LEU A 21 -6.96 3.42 -4.28
C LEU A 21 -8.14 2.44 -4.29
N LYS A 22 -9.37 2.93 -4.35
CA LYS A 22 -10.60 2.11 -4.46
C LYS A 22 -10.74 1.46 -5.83
N LYS A 23 -10.33 2.16 -6.91
CA LYS A 23 -10.20 1.54 -8.24
C LYS A 23 -9.13 0.44 -8.18
N ILE A 24 -7.91 0.76 -7.73
CA ILE A 24 -6.79 -0.21 -7.67
C ILE A 24 -7.15 -1.44 -6.81
N SER A 25 -7.77 -1.27 -5.64
CA SER A 25 -8.13 -2.38 -4.75
C SER A 25 -9.14 -3.35 -5.35
N LYS A 26 -10.07 -2.86 -6.19
CA LYS A 26 -11.01 -3.71 -6.91
C LYS A 26 -10.31 -4.68 -7.87
N TRP A 27 -9.17 -4.28 -8.45
CA TRP A 27 -8.41 -5.09 -9.42
C TRP A 27 -7.44 -6.09 -8.77
N MET A 28 -7.13 -5.93 -7.48
CA MET A 28 -6.16 -6.75 -6.77
C MET A 28 -6.76 -8.00 -6.09
N LYS A 29 -8.02 -8.36 -6.36
CA LYS A 29 -8.67 -9.53 -5.74
C LYS A 29 -8.12 -10.87 -6.27
N GLN A 30 -7.97 -11.84 -5.36
CA GLN A 30 -7.46 -13.19 -5.63
C GLN A 30 -8.53 -14.25 -5.32
N ASP A 31 -8.50 -15.37 -6.05
CA ASP A 31 -9.16 -16.62 -5.64
C ASP A 31 -8.27 -17.30 -4.59
N ILE A 32 -8.75 -17.32 -3.35
CA ILE A 32 -8.03 -17.90 -2.21
C ILE A 32 -7.98 -19.42 -2.41
N ASN A 33 -6.79 -19.95 -2.70
CA ASN A 33 -6.57 -21.40 -2.62
C ASN A 33 -6.55 -21.81 -1.14
N GLU A 34 -7.15 -22.95 -0.79
CA GLU A 34 -7.33 -23.37 0.59
C GLU A 34 -6.00 -23.65 1.33
N ASP A 35 -4.95 -23.97 0.58
CA ASP A 35 -3.62 -24.33 1.09
C ASP A 35 -2.68 -23.14 1.32
N ASP A 36 -3.05 -21.92 0.90
CA ASP A 36 -2.21 -20.72 1.03
C ASP A 36 -2.49 -19.98 2.35
N TRP A 37 -1.85 -20.47 3.41
CA TRP A 37 -2.03 -19.94 4.77
C TRP A 37 -1.55 -18.49 4.91
N ILE A 38 -0.44 -18.09 4.27
CA ILE A 38 0.11 -16.73 4.43
C ILE A 38 -0.80 -15.71 3.75
N THR A 39 -1.34 -16.05 2.58
CA THR A 39 -2.32 -15.21 1.89
C THR A 39 -3.60 -15.08 2.70
N ARG A 40 -4.08 -16.18 3.32
CA ARG A 40 -5.29 -16.17 4.16
C ARG A 40 -5.17 -15.30 5.41
N TYR A 41 -4.00 -15.21 6.03
CA TYR A 41 -3.84 -14.49 7.31
C TYR A 41 -3.23 -13.10 7.16
N PHE A 42 -2.43 -12.85 6.12
CA PHE A 42 -1.67 -11.60 5.97
C PHE A 42 -1.98 -10.81 4.69
N PHE A 43 -2.48 -11.45 3.62
CA PHE A 43 -2.69 -10.79 2.32
C PHE A 43 -4.13 -10.88 1.81
N THR A 44 -5.11 -10.97 2.70
CA THR A 44 -6.52 -11.08 2.33
C THR A 44 -6.94 -9.96 1.37
N GLY A 45 -7.20 -10.33 0.11
CA GLY A 45 -7.77 -9.43 -0.91
C GLY A 45 -6.77 -8.59 -1.73
N GLY A 46 -5.47 -8.86 -1.65
CA GLY A 46 -4.46 -8.08 -2.39
C GLY A 46 -3.43 -8.93 -3.16
N ARG A 47 -3.34 -8.75 -4.47
CA ARG A 47 -2.20 -9.18 -5.30
C ARG A 47 -0.99 -8.29 -5.06
N MET A 48 0.22 -8.85 -5.11
CA MET A 48 1.45 -8.07 -5.21
C MET A 48 1.53 -7.48 -6.63
N PRO A 49 1.36 -6.16 -6.82
CA PRO A 49 1.33 -5.56 -8.14
C PRO A 49 2.74 -5.53 -8.75
N SER A 50 2.83 -5.68 -10.07
CA SER A 50 4.11 -5.49 -10.75
C SER A 50 4.57 -4.04 -10.62
N ALA A 51 5.88 -3.85 -10.60
CA ALA A 51 6.51 -2.52 -10.53
C ALA A 51 6.08 -1.57 -11.65
N ASN A 52 5.57 -2.09 -12.78
CA ASN A 52 5.13 -1.28 -13.92
C ASN A 52 3.61 -1.07 -13.96
N LEU A 53 2.83 -1.73 -13.09
CA LEU A 53 1.37 -1.75 -13.18
C LEU A 53 0.77 -0.34 -13.23
N LEU A 54 1.22 0.55 -12.34
CA LEU A 54 0.67 1.91 -12.23
C LEU A 54 1.06 2.83 -13.39
N LEU A 55 2.00 2.43 -14.25
CA LEU A 55 2.32 3.18 -15.47
C LEU A 55 1.18 3.12 -16.51
N TYR A 56 0.37 2.06 -16.47
CA TYR A 56 -0.75 1.86 -17.38
C TYR A 56 -2.03 2.59 -16.96
N PHE A 57 -2.10 3.11 -15.73
CA PHE A 57 -3.31 3.71 -15.16
C PHE A 57 -3.09 5.18 -14.83
N GLN A 58 -3.28 6.05 -15.83
CA GLN A 58 -2.97 7.47 -15.75
C GLN A 58 -4.13 8.36 -16.21
N ASP A 59 -5.39 7.93 -16.04
CA ASP A 59 -6.57 8.69 -16.49
C ASP A 59 -6.72 10.01 -15.72
N ASP A 60 -6.64 9.95 -14.39
CA ASP A 60 -6.85 11.08 -13.48
C ASP A 60 -5.52 11.73 -13.00
N VAL A 61 -4.43 10.95 -13.02
CA VAL A 61 -3.08 11.32 -12.57
C VAL A 61 -2.05 10.98 -13.63
N SER A 62 -0.90 11.64 -13.60
CA SER A 62 0.24 11.34 -14.46
C SER A 62 1.47 11.08 -13.61
N VAL A 63 2.21 10.03 -13.91
CA VAL A 63 3.49 9.72 -13.28
C VAL A 63 4.48 10.80 -13.68
N VAL A 64 5.03 11.48 -12.69
CA VAL A 64 6.13 12.45 -12.85
C VAL A 64 7.46 11.71 -12.81
N ASN A 65 7.59 10.78 -11.88
CA ASN A 65 8.79 9.97 -11.72
C ASN A 65 8.45 8.66 -11.01
N HIS A 66 9.31 7.65 -11.15
CA HIS A 66 9.24 6.43 -10.36
C HIS A 66 10.65 5.91 -10.07
N TRP A 67 10.79 5.23 -8.93
CA TRP A 67 12.05 4.63 -8.50
C TRP A 67 11.80 3.20 -8.06
N LEU A 68 12.75 2.34 -8.41
CA LEU A 68 12.80 0.97 -7.91
C LEU A 68 13.87 0.89 -6.84
N MET A 69 13.47 0.41 -5.68
CA MET A 69 14.38 0.09 -4.59
C MET A 69 14.57 -1.42 -4.53
N ASN A 70 15.83 -1.85 -4.50
CA ASN A 70 16.20 -3.26 -4.41
C ASN A 70 15.54 -3.90 -3.17
N GLY A 71 15.04 -5.13 -3.34
CA GLY A 71 14.31 -5.86 -2.31
C GLY A 71 15.09 -6.08 -1.01
N LYS A 72 16.44 -6.11 -1.06
CA LYS A 72 17.29 -6.29 0.12
C LYS A 72 17.03 -5.27 1.22
N HIS A 73 16.60 -4.05 0.88
CA HIS A 73 16.25 -3.06 1.89
C HIS A 73 15.07 -3.52 2.75
N TYR A 74 14.03 -4.06 2.11
CA TYR A 74 12.87 -4.56 2.81
C TYR A 74 13.16 -5.90 3.50
N ALA A 75 13.97 -6.76 2.86
CA ALA A 75 14.43 -8.01 3.47
C ALA A 75 15.14 -7.79 4.81
N LYS A 76 16.13 -6.88 4.84
CA LYS A 76 16.84 -6.48 6.06
C LYS A 76 15.91 -5.89 7.11
N THR A 77 14.93 -5.10 6.68
CA THR A 77 13.94 -4.51 7.59
C THR A 77 13.13 -5.61 8.29
N SER A 78 12.67 -6.60 7.53
CA SER A 78 11.94 -7.75 8.05
C SER A 78 12.78 -8.61 9.00
N GLU A 79 14.05 -8.85 8.67
CA GLU A 79 15.00 -9.53 9.57
C GLU A 79 15.19 -8.78 10.90
N GLU A 80 15.35 -7.46 10.85
CA GLU A 80 15.53 -6.66 12.07
C GLU A 80 14.26 -6.63 12.94
N TRP A 81 13.08 -6.66 12.31
CA TRP A 81 11.82 -6.81 13.03
C TRP A 81 11.70 -8.18 13.70
N LEU A 82 12.06 -9.27 13.01
CA LEU A 82 12.10 -10.61 13.60
C LEU A 82 13.07 -10.66 14.79
N LYS A 83 14.30 -10.16 14.62
CA LYS A 83 15.30 -10.12 15.69
C LYS A 83 14.81 -9.32 16.89
N ARG A 84 14.14 -8.18 16.66
CA ARG A 84 13.58 -7.36 17.74
C ARG A 84 12.42 -8.06 18.44
N MET A 85 11.56 -8.75 17.69
CA MET A 85 10.46 -9.54 18.23
C MET A 85 11.00 -10.65 19.13
N ASP A 86 11.96 -11.43 18.65
CA ASP A 86 12.56 -12.54 19.39
C ASP A 86 13.25 -12.05 20.68
N ARG A 87 13.96 -10.92 20.64
CA ARG A 87 14.55 -10.30 21.85
C ARG A 87 13.51 -9.79 22.85
N SER A 88 12.31 -9.46 22.39
CA SER A 88 11.27 -8.80 23.21
C SER A 88 10.09 -9.73 23.51
N LEU A 89 10.23 -11.06 23.37
CA LEU A 89 9.13 -12.02 23.52
C LEU A 89 8.41 -11.90 24.86
N ALA A 90 9.13 -11.66 25.95
CA ALA A 90 8.53 -11.48 27.27
C ALA A 90 7.56 -10.29 27.32
N SER A 91 7.92 -9.18 26.66
CA SER A 91 7.08 -7.98 26.58
C SER A 91 5.97 -8.09 25.52
N ILE A 92 6.17 -8.89 24.48
CA ILE A 92 5.20 -9.10 23.39
C ILE A 92 4.11 -10.08 23.79
N LYS A 93 4.42 -11.09 24.61
CA LYS A 93 3.46 -12.08 25.09
C LYS A 93 2.16 -11.46 25.63
N PRO A 94 2.17 -10.51 26.58
CA PRO A 94 0.92 -9.92 27.08
C PRO A 94 0.14 -9.16 25.99
N ILE A 95 0.83 -8.54 25.02
CA ILE A 95 0.19 -7.87 23.87
C ILE A 95 -0.49 -8.88 22.96
N MET A 96 0.14 -10.03 22.72
CA MET A 96 -0.45 -11.11 21.93
C MET A 96 -1.67 -11.71 22.62
N GLU A 97 -1.59 -11.94 23.93
CA GLU A 97 -2.71 -12.43 24.74
C GLU A 97 -3.89 -11.45 24.76
N SER A 98 -3.63 -10.14 24.88
CA SER A 98 -4.69 -9.13 24.87
C SER A 98 -5.32 -8.93 23.49
N THR A 99 -4.56 -9.13 22.40
CA THR A 99 -5.01 -8.89 21.03
C THR A 99 -5.73 -10.09 20.43
N TYR A 100 -5.21 -11.30 20.66
CA TYR A 100 -5.67 -12.53 20.01
C TYR A 100 -6.30 -13.54 20.97
N GLY A 101 -6.23 -13.30 22.28
CA GLY A 101 -6.67 -14.24 23.31
C GLY A 101 -5.54 -15.15 23.78
N LYS A 102 -5.59 -15.54 25.06
CA LYS A 102 -4.56 -16.36 25.70
C LYS A 102 -4.31 -17.69 24.98
N ASP A 103 -5.38 -18.34 24.54
CA ASP A 103 -5.32 -19.64 23.88
C ASP A 103 -4.70 -19.58 22.47
N GLN A 104 -4.65 -18.39 21.87
CA GLN A 104 -4.13 -18.18 20.51
C GLN A 104 -2.82 -17.39 20.48
N ALA A 105 -2.37 -16.85 21.61
CA ALA A 105 -1.21 -15.96 21.68
C ALA A 105 0.07 -16.61 21.12
N VAL A 106 0.29 -17.89 21.43
CA VAL A 106 1.43 -18.66 20.92
C VAL A 106 1.32 -18.84 19.40
N LYS A 107 0.14 -19.24 18.91
CA LYS A 107 -0.12 -19.42 17.48
C LYS A 107 0.16 -18.14 16.70
N TRP A 108 -0.35 -17.00 17.15
CA TRP A 108 -0.15 -15.71 16.49
C TRP A 108 1.29 -15.21 16.59
N THR A 109 1.98 -15.48 17.70
CA THR A 109 3.41 -15.20 17.81
C THR A 109 4.19 -15.95 16.73
N VAL A 110 3.91 -17.25 16.53
CA VAL A 110 4.54 -18.03 15.46
C VAL A 110 4.17 -17.50 14.09
N TYR A 111 2.91 -17.14 13.84
CA TYR A 111 2.48 -16.60 12.55
C TYR A 111 3.21 -15.31 12.18
N TRP A 112 3.35 -14.38 13.13
CA TRP A 112 4.12 -13.15 12.92
C TRP A 112 5.60 -13.42 12.64
N ARG A 113 6.22 -14.37 13.35
CA ARG A 113 7.61 -14.77 13.08
C ARG A 113 7.75 -15.35 11.68
N THR A 114 6.89 -16.30 11.31
CA THR A 114 6.92 -16.93 9.99
C THR A 114 6.65 -15.91 8.87
N PHE A 115 5.77 -14.93 9.11
CA PHE A 115 5.55 -13.81 8.19
C PHE A 115 6.84 -13.01 7.95
N PHE A 116 7.55 -12.61 9.00
CA PHE A 116 8.80 -11.86 8.83
C PHE A 116 9.89 -12.68 8.10
N ILE A 117 9.98 -13.98 8.38
CA ILE A 117 10.89 -14.89 7.66
C ILE A 117 10.51 -14.95 6.18
N ALA A 118 9.24 -15.21 5.86
CA ALA A 118 8.77 -15.32 4.49
C ALA A 118 9.01 -14.01 3.70
N VAL A 119 8.76 -12.86 4.31
CA VAL A 119 9.02 -11.54 3.70
C VAL A 119 10.52 -11.31 3.49
N ALA A 120 11.36 -11.70 4.44
CA ALA A 120 12.82 -11.57 4.31
C ALA A 120 13.35 -12.39 3.13
N GLU A 121 12.94 -13.66 3.03
CA GLU A 121 13.33 -14.55 1.93
C GLU A 121 12.80 -14.05 0.58
N LEU A 122 11.52 -13.69 0.51
CA LEU A 122 10.87 -13.24 -0.73
C LEU A 122 11.58 -12.01 -1.33
N PHE A 123 11.83 -10.99 -0.51
CA PHE A 123 12.49 -9.76 -0.95
C PHE A 123 14.01 -9.87 -1.04
N GLY A 124 14.62 -10.88 -0.38
CA GLY A 124 16.05 -11.18 -0.48
C GLY A 124 16.40 -12.04 -1.69
N TYR A 125 15.42 -12.76 -2.25
CA TYR A 125 15.59 -13.70 -3.35
C TYR A 125 16.24 -13.06 -4.57
N ASN A 126 17.11 -13.83 -5.23
CA ASN A 126 17.90 -13.40 -6.40
C ASN A 126 18.54 -12.01 -6.19
N ASN A 127 19.26 -11.84 -5.08
CA ASN A 127 19.95 -10.59 -4.75
C ASN A 127 19.01 -9.37 -4.57
N GLY A 128 17.72 -9.60 -4.32
CA GLY A 128 16.69 -8.57 -4.20
C GLY A 128 16.25 -7.94 -5.52
N GLU A 129 16.46 -8.64 -6.64
CA GLU A 129 16.15 -8.14 -7.98
C GLU A 129 14.81 -8.64 -8.54
N GLU A 130 14.16 -9.61 -7.89
CA GLU A 130 12.84 -10.11 -8.30
C GLU A 130 11.69 -9.34 -7.65
N TRP A 131 11.72 -9.23 -6.32
CA TRP A 131 10.69 -8.52 -5.55
C TRP A 131 11.27 -7.23 -4.99
N MET A 132 10.78 -6.11 -5.52
CA MET A 132 11.29 -4.76 -5.26
C MET A 132 10.21 -3.86 -4.69
N VAL A 133 10.63 -2.70 -4.16
CA VAL A 133 9.70 -1.64 -3.74
C VAL A 133 9.68 -0.56 -4.80
N ALA A 134 8.52 -0.34 -5.42
CA ALA A 134 8.31 0.72 -6.39
C ALA A 134 7.70 1.96 -5.72
N VAL A 135 8.38 3.09 -5.87
CA VAL A 135 7.92 4.40 -5.36
C VAL A 135 7.53 5.26 -6.55
N PHE A 136 6.30 5.80 -6.53
CA PHE A 136 5.78 6.63 -7.61
C PHE A 136 5.49 8.04 -7.12
N LEU A 137 5.91 9.02 -7.92
CA LEU A 137 5.49 10.41 -7.77
C LEU A 137 4.45 10.71 -8.85
N PHE A 138 3.24 11.09 -8.45
CA PHE A 138 2.17 11.47 -9.36
C PHE A 138 1.88 12.98 -9.31
N LYS A 139 1.46 13.54 -10.45
CA LYS A 139 0.80 14.84 -10.55
C LYS A 139 -0.65 14.64 -11.01
N LYS A 140 -1.54 15.54 -10.60
CA LYS A 140 -2.92 15.55 -11.10
C LYS A 140 -2.95 15.97 -12.58
N LYS A 141 -3.75 15.32 -13.42
CA LYS A 141 -4.04 15.84 -14.77
C LYS A 141 -5.02 17.01 -14.66
N LYS A 142 -4.75 18.11 -15.38
CA LYS A 142 -5.73 19.19 -15.53
C LYS A 142 -6.90 18.62 -16.33
N SER A 143 -8.12 18.69 -15.80
CA SER A 143 -9.30 18.27 -16.53
C SER A 143 -9.57 19.28 -17.65
N HIS A 144 -9.55 18.82 -18.90
CA HIS A 144 -10.09 19.60 -20.01
C HIS A 144 -11.64 19.52 -19.96
N HIS A 145 -12.27 20.21 -19.00
CA HIS A 145 -13.67 20.58 -19.17
C HIS A 145 -13.70 21.86 -20.00
N GLN A 146 -13.52 21.72 -21.32
CA GLN A 146 -13.87 22.77 -22.24
C GLN A 146 -15.40 22.76 -22.35
N PHE A 147 -16.07 23.56 -21.52
CA PHE A 147 -17.48 23.87 -21.73
C PHE A 147 -17.59 24.66 -23.05
N SER A 148 -17.75 23.96 -24.17
CA SER A 148 -18.25 24.58 -25.38
C SER A 148 -19.75 24.77 -25.21
N PHE A 149 -20.19 25.97 -24.82
CA PHE A 149 -21.58 26.35 -25.03
C PHE A 149 -21.83 26.35 -26.55
N PRO A 150 -22.85 25.64 -27.05
CA PRO A 150 -23.26 25.84 -28.44
C PRO A 150 -23.67 27.31 -28.62
N PRO A 151 -23.34 27.95 -29.76
CA PRO A 151 -23.78 29.32 -30.00
C PRO A 151 -25.31 29.37 -29.93
N ILE A 152 -25.82 30.29 -29.10
CA ILE A 152 -27.25 30.60 -29.04
C ILE A 152 -27.60 31.20 -30.40
N ILE A 153 -28.33 30.44 -31.23
CA ILE A 153 -28.93 30.98 -32.44
C ILE A 153 -30.05 31.93 -31.98
N SER A 154 -29.77 33.22 -32.03
CA SER A 154 -30.80 34.26 -31.92
C SER A 154 -31.65 34.23 -33.19
N LEU A 155 -32.78 33.53 -33.16
CA LEU A 155 -33.83 33.71 -34.17
C LEU A 155 -34.52 35.05 -33.89
N GLY A 156 -34.13 36.06 -34.65
CA GLY A 156 -34.85 37.32 -34.76
C GLY A 156 -35.85 37.28 -35.92
N HIS A 157 -36.97 37.97 -35.67
CA HIS A 157 -38.15 38.26 -36.52
C HIS A 157 -39.23 37.20 -36.54
#